data_AF-A0A8S9HW84-F1
#
_entry.id   AF-A0A8S9HW84-F1
#
_cell.length_a   1.000
_cell.length_b   1.000
_cell.length_c   1.000
_cell.angle_alpha   90.00
_cell.angle_beta   90.00
_cell.angle_gamma   90.00
#
_symmetry.space_group_name_H-M   'P 1'
#
loop_
_entity.id
_entity.type
_entity.pdbx_description
1 polymer ?
#
loop_
_entity_poly.entity_id
_entity_poly.type
_entity_poly.pdbx_seq_one_letter_code
_entity_poly.pdbx_strand_id
1 'polypeptide(L)'
;MSSTLILLFSLFLLASPSSSSSSRPHHHHHKPSDSPRLNPSSSTASQIRLACNATRYPDQCLSSLSQPGLVPLDPKPSQIIHSAISVSFKNLETAQSKLKSILDASVGNLNRTNAANTCLELLSYSKRRTLSVDHALTRGRGRIKDARAWMSAALVYQYDTWSALKYVNDTTQVGETA
;
A
#
# COMPACT_ATOMS: atom_id res chain seq x y z
N MET A 1 8.90 -35.16 23.85
CA MET A 1 9.17 -34.18 24.94
C MET A 1 9.12 -32.72 24.50
N SER A 2 9.14 -32.40 23.19
CA SER A 2 9.10 -31.00 22.73
C SER A 2 7.71 -30.36 22.70
N SER A 3 6.63 -31.12 22.49
CA SER A 3 5.27 -30.55 22.38
C SER A 3 4.65 -30.11 23.71
N THR A 4 5.02 -30.72 24.83
CA THR A 4 4.55 -30.30 26.16
C THR A 4 5.19 -28.99 26.62
N LEU A 5 6.42 -28.71 26.21
CA LEU A 5 7.12 -27.43 26.48
C LEU A 5 6.47 -26.25 25.75
N ILE A 6 5.95 -26.45 24.54
CA ILE A 6 5.31 -25.38 23.74
C ILE A 6 3.93 -25.01 24.32
N LEU A 7 3.18 -25.99 24.84
CA LEU A 7 1.89 -25.75 25.50
C LEU A 7 2.04 -25.00 26.83
N LEU A 8 3.08 -25.31 27.62
CA LEU A 8 3.38 -24.60 28.87
C LEU A 8 3.79 -23.14 28.65
N PHE A 9 4.54 -22.85 27.57
CA PHE A 9 4.92 -21.47 27.21
C PHE A 9 3.71 -20.63 26.76
N SER A 10 2.70 -21.27 26.16
CA SER A 10 1.49 -20.60 25.69
C SER A 10 0.54 -20.22 26.84
N LEU A 11 0.48 -21.01 27.91
CA LEU A 11 -0.33 -20.69 29.10
C LEU A 11 0.26 -19.55 29.95
N PHE A 12 1.59 -19.37 29.95
CA PHE A 12 2.24 -18.32 30.75
C PHE A 12 2.02 -16.89 30.20
N LEU A 13 1.75 -16.75 28.89
CA LEU A 13 1.51 -15.45 28.26
C LEU A 13 0.08 -14.90 28.46
N LEU A 14 -0.85 -15.72 28.97
CA LEU A 14 -2.23 -15.30 29.29
C LEU A 14 -2.45 -14.96 30.77
N ALA A 15 -1.45 -15.13 31.63
CA ALA A 15 -1.55 -14.90 33.08
C ALA A 15 -0.71 -13.71 33.57
N SER A 16 -0.67 -12.61 32.80
CA SER A 16 -0.14 -11.34 33.29
C SER A 16 -1.24 -10.54 34.00
N PRO A 17 -1.21 -10.37 35.34
CA PRO A 17 -2.10 -9.44 36.02
C PRO A 17 -1.72 -8.01 35.62
N SER A 18 -2.60 -7.34 34.85
CA SER A 18 -2.50 -5.90 34.65
C SER A 18 -2.85 -5.21 35.95
N SER A 19 -1.85 -4.63 36.62
CA SER A 19 -2.05 -3.77 37.78
C SER A 19 -2.78 -2.50 37.34
N SER A 20 -4.07 -2.39 37.66
CA SER A 20 -4.84 -1.17 37.49
C SER A 20 -4.42 -0.14 38.54
N SER A 21 -3.67 0.88 38.14
CA SER A 21 -3.40 2.04 38.98
C SER A 21 -4.53 3.07 38.81
N SER A 22 -5.38 3.20 39.82
CA SER A 22 -6.39 4.25 39.91
C SER A 22 -5.74 5.60 40.23
N SER A 23 -5.57 6.47 39.23
CA SER A 23 -5.18 7.86 39.43
C SER A 23 -6.44 8.71 39.62
N ARG A 24 -6.51 9.40 40.77
CA ARG A 24 -7.58 10.36 41.13
C ARG A 24 -7.56 11.57 40.18
N PRO A 25 -8.70 12.16 39.81
CA PRO A 25 -8.71 13.37 39.02
C PRO A 25 -8.37 14.58 39.88
N HIS A 26 -7.22 15.21 39.62
CA HIS A 26 -6.95 16.57 40.06
C HIS A 26 -7.64 17.53 39.09
N HIS A 27 -8.64 18.25 39.58
CA HIS A 27 -9.24 19.38 38.87
C HIS A 27 -8.22 20.52 38.77
N HIS A 28 -7.55 20.64 37.62
CA HIS A 28 -6.83 21.85 37.25
C HIS A 28 -7.73 22.72 36.37
N HIS A 29 -8.10 23.89 36.89
CA HIS A 29 -8.66 24.98 36.08
C HIS A 29 -7.64 25.40 35.02
N HIS A 30 -7.84 24.99 33.77
CA HIS A 30 -7.07 25.50 32.65
C HIS A 30 -7.71 26.78 32.10
N LYS A 31 -6.95 27.87 32.22
CA LYS A 31 -7.14 29.13 31.50
C LYS A 31 -7.09 28.87 29.98
N PRO A 32 -7.92 29.52 29.14
CA PRO A 32 -7.85 29.34 27.69
C PRO A 32 -6.55 29.97 27.19
N SER A 33 -5.64 29.13 26.69
CA SER A 33 -4.46 29.58 25.93
C SER A 33 -4.83 29.60 24.46
N ASP A 34 -4.82 30.78 23.85
CA ASP A 34 -4.90 30.97 22.41
C ASP A 34 -3.80 30.13 21.73
N SER A 35 -4.21 29.01 21.13
CA SER A 35 -3.32 28.19 20.31
C SER A 35 -3.33 28.74 18.88
N PRO A 36 -2.16 28.96 18.24
CA PRO A 36 -2.11 29.41 16.86
C PRO A 36 -2.87 28.43 15.98
N ARG A 37 -3.81 28.91 15.15
CA ARG A 37 -4.46 28.10 14.12
C ARG A 37 -3.38 27.46 13.24
N LEU A 38 -3.15 26.17 13.40
CA LEU A 38 -2.31 25.38 12.51
C LEU A 38 -2.91 25.46 11.10
N ASN A 39 -2.11 25.92 10.13
CA ASN A 39 -2.52 25.91 8.73
C ASN A 39 -2.85 24.46 8.32
N PRO A 40 -4.08 24.15 7.86
CA PRO A 40 -4.49 22.78 7.49
C PRO A 40 -3.62 22.17 6.39
N SER A 41 -2.99 22.99 5.56
CA SER A 41 -2.02 22.55 4.54
C SER A 41 -0.74 21.97 5.14
N SER A 42 -0.30 22.48 6.30
CA SER A 42 0.87 21.96 7.02
C SER A 42 0.59 20.59 7.69
N SER A 43 -0.65 20.36 8.14
CA SER A 43 -1.04 19.07 8.73
C SER A 43 -1.12 17.97 7.67
N THR A 44 -1.71 18.24 6.50
CA THR A 44 -1.72 17.25 5.39
C THR A 44 -0.30 16.87 4.94
N ALA A 45 0.58 17.85 4.70
CA ALA A 45 1.93 17.57 4.25
C ALA A 45 2.72 16.73 5.27
N SER A 46 2.59 17.03 6.55
CA SER A 46 3.25 16.26 7.62
C SER A 46 2.68 14.84 7.74
N GLN A 47 1.37 14.64 7.61
CA GLN A 47 0.75 13.32 7.64
C GLN A 47 1.15 12.46 6.42
N ILE A 48 1.24 13.05 5.23
CA ILE A 48 1.77 12.36 4.04
C ILE A 48 3.23 11.95 4.26
N ARG A 49 4.08 12.85 4.80
CA ARG A 49 5.48 12.51 5.12
C ARG A 49 5.59 11.36 6.10
N LEU A 50 4.78 11.36 7.17
CA LEU A 50 4.74 10.25 8.12
C LEU A 50 4.38 8.93 7.45
N ALA A 51 3.39 8.92 6.56
CA ALA A 51 3.00 7.71 5.82
C ALA A 51 4.11 7.25 4.86
N CYS A 52 4.71 8.17 4.10
CA CYS A 52 5.73 7.85 3.10
C CYS A 52 7.05 7.35 3.71
N ASN A 53 7.42 7.82 4.89
CA ASN A 53 8.58 7.31 5.63
C ASN A 53 8.47 5.82 5.98
N ALA A 54 7.26 5.26 6.02
CA ALA A 54 7.05 3.83 6.24
C ALA A 54 7.14 2.98 4.96
N THR A 55 7.41 3.60 3.81
CA THR A 55 7.49 2.92 2.51
C THR A 55 8.94 2.65 2.10
N ARG A 56 9.14 1.69 1.19
CA ARG A 56 10.47 1.41 0.60
C ARG A 56 11.01 2.57 -0.24
N TYR A 57 10.13 3.41 -0.80
CA TYR A 57 10.49 4.52 -1.69
C TYR A 57 9.81 5.82 -1.22
N PRO A 58 10.32 6.45 -0.14
CA PRO A 58 9.68 7.62 0.46
C PRO A 58 9.52 8.80 -0.50
N ASP A 59 10.54 9.08 -1.32
CA ASP A 59 10.50 10.20 -2.27
C ASP A 59 9.45 9.99 -3.37
N GLN A 60 9.38 8.77 -3.91
CA GLN A 60 8.35 8.41 -4.89
C GLN A 60 6.95 8.46 -4.28
N CYS A 61 6.79 8.03 -3.03
CA CYS A 61 5.53 8.15 -2.32
C CYS A 61 5.13 9.63 -2.15
N LEU A 62 6.08 10.49 -1.77
CA LEU A 62 5.83 11.92 -1.57
C LEU A 62 5.43 12.61 -2.86
N SER A 63 6.19 12.42 -3.94
CA SER A 63 5.90 13.03 -5.24
C SER A 63 4.55 12.56 -5.79
N SER A 64 4.19 11.31 -5.53
CA SER A 64 2.92 10.71 -5.95
C SER A 64 1.74 11.25 -5.15
N LEU A 65 1.86 11.37 -3.82
CA LEU A 65 0.75 11.76 -2.94
C LEU A 65 0.56 13.27 -2.78
N SER A 66 1.57 14.07 -3.11
CA SER A 66 1.50 15.54 -2.97
C SER A 66 0.79 16.24 -4.13
N GLN A 67 0.25 15.49 -5.09
CA GLN A 67 -0.49 16.05 -6.22
C GLN A 67 -1.78 16.76 -5.73
N PRO A 68 -2.09 17.96 -6.25
CA PRO A 68 -3.27 18.71 -5.84
C PRO A 68 -4.56 17.89 -5.96
N GLY A 69 -5.39 17.93 -4.90
CA GLY A 69 -6.70 17.26 -4.87
C GLY A 69 -6.66 15.73 -4.67
N LEU A 70 -5.47 15.11 -4.61
CA LEU A 70 -5.34 13.66 -4.46
C LEU A 70 -5.56 13.18 -3.02
N VAL A 71 -5.01 13.91 -2.06
CA VAL A 71 -5.20 13.66 -0.62
C VAL A 71 -6.01 14.83 -0.05
N PRO A 72 -7.10 14.57 0.69
CA PRO A 72 -7.91 15.64 1.28
C PRO A 72 -7.12 16.44 2.32
N LEU A 73 -7.65 17.59 2.74
CA LEU A 73 -7.10 18.36 3.87
C LEU A 73 -7.34 17.61 5.19
N ASP A 74 -6.34 17.65 6.09
CA ASP A 74 -6.35 16.94 7.37
C ASP A 74 -6.77 15.45 7.27
N PRO A 75 -6.09 14.64 6.44
CA PRO A 75 -6.49 13.28 6.14
C PRO A 75 -6.35 12.34 7.34
N LYS A 76 -7.34 11.48 7.51
CA LYS A 76 -7.21 10.25 8.31
C LYS A 76 -6.24 9.28 7.62
N PRO A 77 -5.53 8.40 8.36
CA PRO A 77 -4.64 7.40 7.75
C PRO A 77 -5.30 6.54 6.66
N SER A 78 -6.58 6.20 6.80
CA SER A 78 -7.33 5.44 5.79
C SER A 78 -7.51 6.22 4.48
N GLN A 79 -7.61 7.55 4.53
CA GLN A 79 -7.72 8.38 3.33
C GLN A 79 -6.38 8.43 2.59
N ILE A 80 -5.25 8.50 3.30
CA ILE A 80 -3.92 8.43 2.68
C ILE A 80 -3.72 7.06 2.01
N ILE A 81 -4.09 5.97 2.68
CA ILE A 81 -4.02 4.62 2.12
C ILE A 81 -4.88 4.51 0.85
N HIS A 82 -6.11 5.03 0.90
CA HIS A 82 -7.01 5.02 -0.27
C HIS A 82 -6.45 5.84 -1.43
N SER A 83 -5.91 7.03 -1.19
CA SER A 83 -5.22 7.83 -2.22
C SER A 83 -4.01 7.10 -2.82
N ALA A 84 -3.21 6.42 -2.00
CA ALA A 84 -2.07 5.62 -2.48
C ALA A 84 -2.53 4.45 -3.37
N ILE A 85 -3.59 3.74 -2.99
CA ILE A 85 -4.18 2.66 -3.79
C ILE A 85 -4.70 3.21 -5.13
N SER A 86 -5.35 4.38 -5.13
CA SER A 86 -5.83 5.03 -6.35
C SER A 86 -4.67 5.36 -7.31
N VAL A 87 -3.55 5.87 -6.81
CA VAL A 87 -2.34 6.08 -7.62
C VAL A 87 -1.80 4.76 -8.16
N SER A 88 -1.64 3.74 -7.32
CA SER A 88 -1.17 2.43 -7.77
C SER A 88 -2.07 1.80 -8.83
N PHE A 89 -3.39 1.97 -8.71
CA PHE A 89 -4.35 1.47 -9.68
C PHE A 89 -4.20 2.16 -11.04
N LYS A 90 -4.07 3.49 -11.07
CA LYS A 90 -3.83 4.24 -12.32
C LYS A 90 -2.53 3.80 -12.99
N ASN A 91 -1.45 3.68 -12.23
CA ASN A 91 -0.17 3.22 -12.76
C ASN A 91 -0.23 1.77 -13.27
N LEU A 92 -1.04 0.91 -12.64
CA LEU A 92 -1.31 -0.43 -13.14
C LEU A 92 -2.01 -0.41 -14.50
N GLU A 93 -2.97 0.49 -14.73
CA GLU A 93 -3.62 0.64 -16.04
C GLU A 93 -2.64 1.16 -17.11
N THR A 94 -1.74 2.06 -16.73
CA THR A 94 -0.62 2.48 -17.60
C THR A 94 0.28 1.29 -17.94
N ALA A 95 0.66 0.46 -16.96
CA ALA A 95 1.48 -0.73 -17.20
C ALA A 95 0.78 -1.75 -18.12
N GLN A 96 -0.53 -1.97 -17.95
CA GLN A 96 -1.32 -2.80 -18.84
C GLN A 96 -1.37 -2.25 -20.27
N SER A 97 -1.30 -0.93 -20.45
CA SER A 97 -1.30 -0.31 -21.78
C SER A 97 0.07 -0.45 -22.43
N LYS A 98 1.16 -0.20 -21.68
CA LYS A 98 2.53 -0.43 -22.14
C LYS A 98 2.77 -1.89 -22.57
N LEU A 99 2.26 -2.85 -21.80
CA LEU A 99 2.36 -4.28 -22.14
C LEU A 99 1.63 -4.65 -23.42
N LYS A 100 0.47 -4.03 -23.71
CA LYS A 100 -0.20 -4.22 -25.01
C LYS A 100 0.68 -3.71 -26.15
N SER A 101 1.29 -2.53 -25.98
CA SER A 101 2.21 -2.00 -26.99
C SER A 101 3.46 -2.88 -27.17
N ILE A 102 3.98 -3.50 -26.10
CA ILE A 102 5.06 -4.49 -26.20
C ILE A 102 4.59 -5.72 -26.99
N LEU A 103 3.39 -6.22 -26.68
CA LEU A 103 2.81 -7.38 -27.37
C LEU A 103 2.64 -7.10 -28.88
N ASP A 104 2.08 -5.95 -29.24
CA ASP A 104 1.90 -5.54 -30.64
C ASP A 104 3.23 -5.43 -31.39
N ALA A 105 4.29 -4.98 -30.70
CA ALA A 105 5.65 -4.89 -31.24
C ALA A 105 6.41 -6.24 -31.22
N SER A 106 5.81 -7.33 -30.74
CA SER A 106 6.48 -8.63 -30.56
C SER A 106 6.40 -9.56 -31.78
N VAL A 107 6.01 -9.06 -32.95
CA VAL A 107 5.94 -9.84 -34.19
C VAL A 107 7.26 -10.56 -34.45
N GLY A 108 7.20 -11.89 -34.60
CA GLY A 108 8.37 -12.75 -34.83
C GLY A 108 9.21 -13.07 -33.59
N ASN A 109 8.89 -12.52 -32.41
CA ASN A 109 9.56 -12.84 -31.15
C ASN A 109 8.61 -13.59 -30.20
N LEU A 110 8.73 -14.92 -30.19
CA LEU A 110 7.86 -15.79 -29.39
C LEU A 110 8.06 -15.57 -27.88
N ASN A 111 9.31 -15.37 -27.43
CA ASN A 111 9.60 -15.19 -26.01
C ASN A 111 8.96 -13.90 -25.49
N ARG A 112 9.10 -12.79 -26.22
CA ARG A 112 8.50 -11.50 -25.84
C ARG A 112 6.99 -11.54 -25.91
N THR A 113 6.43 -12.19 -26.93
CA THR A 113 4.98 -12.42 -27.06
C THR A 113 4.42 -13.19 -25.85
N ASN A 114 5.06 -14.29 -25.46
CA ASN A 114 4.64 -15.11 -24.33
C ASN A 114 4.75 -14.34 -23.01
N ALA A 115 5.89 -13.67 -22.79
CA ALA A 115 6.10 -12.85 -21.60
C ALA A 115 5.05 -11.75 -21.48
N ALA A 116 4.78 -11.01 -22.57
CA ALA A 116 3.77 -9.95 -22.57
C ALA A 116 2.36 -10.47 -22.28
N ASN A 117 1.96 -11.61 -22.86
CA ASN A 117 0.67 -12.25 -22.58
C ASN A 117 0.54 -12.68 -21.11
N THR A 118 1.55 -13.35 -20.56
CA THR A 118 1.59 -13.72 -19.14
C THR A 118 1.50 -12.49 -18.25
N CYS A 119 2.26 -11.44 -18.56
CA CYS A 119 2.23 -10.19 -17.80
C CYS A 119 0.84 -9.51 -17.82
N LEU A 120 0.16 -9.50 -18.98
CA LEU A 120 -1.20 -8.97 -19.09
C LEU A 120 -2.20 -9.74 -18.20
N GLU A 121 -2.07 -11.07 -18.13
CA GLU A 121 -2.87 -11.91 -17.24
C GLU A 121 -2.58 -11.59 -15.77
N LEU A 122 -1.30 -11.56 -15.36
CA LEU A 122 -0.91 -11.25 -13.99
C LEU A 122 -1.37 -9.84 -13.58
N LEU A 123 -1.23 -8.84 -14.44
CA LEU A 123 -1.75 -7.49 -14.14
C LEU A 123 -3.27 -7.45 -14.06
N SER A 124 -4.00 -8.32 -14.78
CA SER A 124 -5.45 -8.48 -14.57
C SER A 124 -5.77 -8.99 -13.16
N TYR A 125 -4.93 -9.89 -12.62
CA TYR A 125 -5.09 -10.41 -11.26
C TYR A 125 -4.74 -9.34 -10.24
N SER A 126 -3.65 -8.61 -10.48
CA SER A 126 -3.28 -7.44 -9.67
C SER A 126 -4.39 -6.39 -9.62
N LYS A 127 -5.04 -6.10 -10.76
CA LYS A 127 -6.20 -5.19 -10.83
C LYS A 127 -7.34 -5.65 -9.92
N ARG A 128 -7.74 -6.92 -10.03
CA ARG A 128 -8.82 -7.51 -9.20
C ARG A 128 -8.48 -7.46 -7.71
N ARG A 129 -7.23 -7.75 -7.34
CA ARG A 129 -6.76 -7.66 -5.94
C ARG A 129 -6.77 -6.21 -5.45
N THR A 130 -6.33 -5.26 -6.25
CA THR A 130 -6.34 -3.82 -5.91
C THR A 130 -7.78 -3.34 -5.65
N LEU A 131 -8.75 -3.71 -6.48
CA LEU A 131 -10.18 -3.42 -6.24
C LEU A 131 -10.71 -4.07 -4.95
N SER A 132 -10.21 -5.25 -4.59
CA SER A 132 -10.58 -5.92 -3.33
C SER A 132 -10.07 -5.16 -2.10
N VAL A 133 -8.99 -4.38 -2.23
CA VAL A 133 -8.49 -3.52 -1.16
C VAL A 133 -9.51 -2.43 -0.82
N ASP A 134 -10.05 -1.75 -1.85
CA ASP A 134 -11.04 -0.68 -1.66
C ASP A 134 -12.29 -1.19 -0.93
N HIS A 135 -12.78 -2.35 -1.34
CA HIS A 135 -13.87 -3.04 -0.66
C HIS A 135 -13.57 -3.39 0.81
N ALA A 136 -12.34 -3.82 1.09
CA ALA A 136 -11.92 -4.10 2.45
C ALA A 136 -11.84 -2.83 3.31
N LEU A 137 -11.42 -1.69 2.74
CA LEU A 137 -11.32 -0.41 3.44
C LEU A 137 -12.69 0.23 3.72
N THR A 138 -13.68 -0.01 2.87
CA THR A 138 -15.02 0.61 2.98
C THR A 138 -15.98 -0.14 3.91
N ARG A 139 -15.80 -1.45 4.12
CA ARG A 139 -16.74 -2.29 4.92
C ARG A 139 -16.58 -2.24 6.45
N GLY A 140 -16.05 -1.15 7.01
CA GLY A 140 -16.01 -0.90 8.45
C GLY A 140 -14.70 -1.28 9.17
N ARG A 141 -14.67 -1.11 10.50
CA ARG A 141 -13.46 -1.28 11.33
C ARG A 141 -12.98 -2.73 11.34
N GLY A 142 -11.67 -2.94 11.19
CA GLY A 142 -11.01 -4.23 11.44
C GLY A 142 -10.51 -4.99 10.21
N ARG A 143 -10.84 -4.55 8.99
CA ARG A 143 -10.45 -5.24 7.75
C ARG A 143 -9.14 -4.76 7.12
N ILE A 144 -8.32 -4.02 7.87
CA ILE A 144 -6.99 -3.60 7.42
C ILE A 144 -6.07 -4.78 7.11
N LYS A 145 -6.30 -5.92 7.78
CA LYS A 145 -5.58 -7.18 7.50
C LYS A 145 -5.94 -7.73 6.12
N ASP A 146 -7.22 -7.72 5.75
CA ASP A 146 -7.68 -8.12 4.42
C ASP A 146 -7.15 -7.16 3.34
N ALA A 147 -7.25 -5.85 3.60
CA ALA A 147 -6.71 -4.82 2.72
C ALA A 147 -5.20 -5.02 2.48
N ARG A 148 -4.45 -5.31 3.55
CA ARG A 148 -3.02 -5.65 3.46
C ARG A 148 -2.79 -6.92 2.65
N ALA A 149 -3.54 -8.00 2.91
CA ALA A 149 -3.39 -9.26 2.19
C ALA A 149 -3.66 -9.09 0.68
N TRP A 150 -4.72 -8.37 0.32
CA TRP A 150 -5.04 -8.07 -1.07
C TRP A 150 -4.00 -7.17 -1.74
N MET A 151 -3.52 -6.15 -1.06
CA MET A 151 -2.50 -5.28 -1.62
C MET A 151 -1.15 -6.02 -1.78
N SER A 152 -0.79 -6.90 -0.84
CA SER A 152 0.38 -7.76 -0.97
C SER A 152 0.28 -8.68 -2.18
N ALA A 153 -0.89 -9.30 -2.40
CA ALA A 153 -1.12 -10.13 -3.58
C ALA A 153 -1.05 -9.32 -4.88
N ALA A 154 -1.62 -8.11 -4.90
CA ALA A 154 -1.52 -7.22 -6.05
C ALA A 154 -0.07 -6.87 -6.39
N LEU A 155 0.75 -6.60 -5.38
CA LEU A 155 2.17 -6.28 -5.53
C LEU A 155 2.98 -7.48 -6.07
N VAL A 156 2.72 -8.70 -5.60
CA VAL A 156 3.40 -9.91 -6.11
C VAL A 156 3.18 -10.07 -7.61
N TYR A 157 1.95 -9.92 -8.10
CA TYR A 157 1.68 -10.01 -9.54
C TYR A 157 2.39 -8.92 -10.36
N GLN A 158 2.55 -7.71 -9.81
CA GLN A 158 3.33 -6.64 -10.45
C GLN A 158 4.83 -6.98 -10.47
N TYR A 159 5.35 -7.53 -9.39
CA TYR A 159 6.73 -7.99 -9.30
C TYR A 159 7.03 -9.14 -10.27
N ASP A 160 6.13 -10.12 -10.38
CA ASP A 160 6.27 -11.24 -11.30
C ASP A 160 6.25 -10.77 -12.76
N THR A 161 5.41 -9.77 -13.06
CA THR A 161 5.39 -9.08 -14.37
C THR A 161 6.74 -8.45 -14.67
N TRP A 162 7.27 -7.64 -13.75
CA TRP A 162 8.60 -7.03 -13.88
C TRP A 162 9.70 -8.08 -14.09
N SER A 163 9.68 -9.14 -13.27
CA SER A 163 10.65 -10.23 -13.32
C SER A 163 10.60 -10.95 -14.68
N ALA A 164 9.41 -11.22 -15.22
CA ALA A 164 9.26 -11.85 -16.53
C ALA A 164 9.82 -10.97 -17.67
N LEU A 165 9.51 -9.67 -17.66
CA LEU A 165 10.01 -8.72 -18.67
C LEU A 165 11.54 -8.60 -18.67
N LYS A 166 12.18 -8.72 -17.50
CA LYS A 166 13.65 -8.68 -17.39
C LYS A 166 14.35 -9.73 -18.28
N TYR A 167 13.74 -10.89 -18.49
CA TYR A 167 14.31 -11.96 -19.32
C TYR A 167 14.10 -11.78 -20.83
N VAL A 168 13.29 -10.81 -21.23
CA VAL A 168 13.00 -10.47 -22.64
C VAL A 168 13.30 -8.99 -22.93
N ASN A 169 14.28 -8.42 -22.23
CA ASN A 169 14.67 -7.01 -22.33
C ASN A 169 15.56 -6.73 -23.55
N ASP A 170 15.13 -7.18 -24.73
CA ASP A 170 15.82 -7.02 -26.00
C ASP A 170 15.44 -5.73 -26.75
N THR A 171 14.53 -4.93 -26.18
CA THR A 171 14.10 -3.63 -26.73
C THR A 171 14.05 -2.55 -25.66
N THR A 172 14.21 -1.30 -26.09
CA THR A 172 14.04 -0.13 -25.21
C THR A 172 12.65 -0.07 -24.58
N GLN A 173 11.62 -0.46 -25.33
CA GLN A 173 10.23 -0.46 -24.86
C GLN A 173 10.02 -1.41 -23.66
N VAL A 174 10.64 -2.59 -23.68
CA VAL A 174 10.62 -3.50 -22.52
C VAL A 174 11.40 -2.89 -21.36
N GLY A 175 12.57 -2.32 -21.64
CA GLY A 175 13.43 -1.68 -20.63
C GLY A 175 12.80 -0.49 -19.92
N GLU A 176 11.91 0.26 -20.58
CA GLU A 176 11.17 1.40 -20.00
C GLU A 176 9.87 0.97 -19.27
N THR A 177 9.53 -0.31 -19.34
CA THR A 177 8.35 -0.90 -18.70
C THR A 177 8.71 -1.74 -17.48
N ALA A 178 9.89 -2.37 -17.50
CA ALA A 178 10.54 -2.96 -16.32
C ALA A 178 11.21 -1.89 -15.45
#